data_AF-A0A7V9Q764-F1
#
_entry.id   AF-A0A7V9Q764-F1
#
_cell.length_a   1.000
_cell.length_b   1.000
_cell.length_c   1.000
_cell.angle_alpha   90.00
_cell.angle_beta   90.00
_cell.angle_gamma   90.00
#
_symmetry.space_group_name_H-M   'P 1'
#
loop_
_entity.id
_entity.type
_entity.pdbx_description
1 polymer ?
#
loop_
_entity_poly.entity_id
_entity_poly.type
_entity_poly.pdbx_seq_one_letter_code
_entity_poly.pdbx_strand_id
1 'polypeptide(L)' 'MSIIFPFRALRPPIDRVEQVASVPYDVVNTEEARELASGNSLSFLHVSRPEIDMPEGTDIYADAVYAHAAENF' A
#
# COMPACT_ATOMS: atom_id res chain seq x y z
N MET A 1 -28.44 10.18 18.94
CA MET A 1 -27.23 9.64 19.62
C MET A 1 -26.62 8.63 18.69
N SER A 2 -25.37 8.81 18.25
CA SER A 2 -24.71 7.84 17.36
C SER A 2 -24.24 6.63 18.18
N ILE A 3 -24.46 5.41 17.67
CA ILE A 3 -23.99 4.16 18.29
C ILE A 3 -22.67 3.79 17.62
N ILE A 4 -21.60 3.61 18.40
CA ILE A 4 -20.26 3.27 17.91
C ILE A 4 -19.98 1.79 18.20
N PHE A 5 -19.52 1.05 17.18
CA PHE A 5 -19.19 -0.37 17.30
C PHE A 5 -17.69 -0.60 17.12
N PRO A 6 -17.06 -1.50 17.91
CA PRO A 6 -15.68 -1.91 17.67
C PRO A 6 -15.58 -2.75 16.39
N PHE A 7 -14.44 -2.66 15.71
CA PHE A 7 -14.09 -3.51 14.58
C PHE A 7 -12.66 -4.04 14.76
N ARG A 8 -12.33 -5.12 14.05
CA ARG A 8 -10.97 -5.66 14.05
C ARG A 8 -10.11 -4.79 13.12
N ALA A 9 -9.31 -3.91 13.71
CA ALA A 9 -8.32 -3.14 12.97
C ALA A 9 -7.08 -3.98 12.68
N LEU A 10 -6.45 -3.74 11.54
CA LEU A 10 -5.11 -4.23 11.24
C LEU A 10 -4.09 -3.34 11.95
N ARG A 11 -3.10 -3.95 12.58
CA ARG A 11 -2.01 -3.23 13.24
C ARG A 11 -0.73 -4.00 13.05
N PRO A 12 0.31 -3.39 12.47
CA PRO A 12 1.62 -4.03 12.35
C PRO A 12 2.22 -4.38 13.71
N PRO A 13 3.05 -5.42 13.79
CA PRO A 13 3.95 -5.65 14.92
C PRO A 13 4.83 -4.43 15.19
N ILE A 14 5.18 -4.20 16.47
CA ILE A 14 5.95 -3.01 16.90
C ILE A 14 7.32 -2.95 16.21
N ASP A 15 7.96 -4.10 16.00
CA ASP A 15 9.26 -4.23 15.34
C ASP A 15 9.23 -3.95 13.83
N ARG A 16 8.04 -3.85 13.24
CA ARG A 16 7.84 -3.65 11.79
C ARG A 16 7.06 -2.39 11.46
N VAL A 17 6.58 -1.66 12.45
CA VAL A 17 5.70 -0.50 12.23
C VAL A 17 6.34 0.56 11.34
N GLU A 18 7.65 0.81 11.50
CA GLU A 18 8.39 1.78 10.68
C GLU A 18 8.51 1.33 9.22
N GLN A 19 8.57 0.03 8.97
CA GLN A 19 8.67 -0.52 7.62
C GLN A 19 7.31 -0.56 6.92
N VAL A 20 6.22 -0.73 7.67
CA VAL A 20 4.86 -0.74 7.11
C VAL A 20 4.30 0.67 6.89
N ALA A 21 4.71 1.63 7.74
CA ALA A 21 4.23 3.00 7.63
C ALA A 21 4.52 3.59 6.24
N SER A 22 3.49 4.11 5.60
CA SER A 22 3.59 4.81 4.31
C SER A 22 2.92 6.17 4.40
N VAL A 23 3.31 7.06 3.49
CA VAL A 23 2.54 8.28 3.22
C VAL A 23 1.16 7.91 2.64
N PRO A 24 0.16 8.81 2.75
CA PRO A 24 -1.10 8.65 2.03
C PRO A 24 -0.86 8.48 0.51
N TYR A 25 -1.63 7.60 -0.12
CA TYR A 25 -1.44 7.26 -1.54
C TYR A 25 -1.71 8.43 -2.49
N ASP A 26 -2.46 9.44 -2.06
CA ASP A 26 -2.87 10.60 -2.83
C ASP A 26 -1.89 11.78 -2.75
N VAL A 27 -0.87 11.69 -1.89
CA VAL A 27 0.20 12.71 -1.79
C VAL A 27 1.46 12.37 -2.58
N VAL A 28 1.47 11.22 -3.27
CA VAL A 28 2.59 10.77 -4.11
C VAL A 28 2.11 10.25 -5.45
N ASN A 29 2.94 10.41 -6.48
CA ASN A 29 2.75 9.77 -7.78
C ASN A 29 3.39 8.36 -7.82
N THR A 30 3.22 7.62 -8.91
CA THR A 30 3.75 6.24 -9.03
C THR A 30 5.27 6.16 -8.98
N GLU A 31 5.98 7.15 -9.55
CA GLU A 31 7.44 7.19 -9.54
C GLU A 31 7.96 7.43 -8.12
N GLU A 32 7.44 8.46 -7.44
CA GLU A 32 7.76 8.76 -6.04
C GLU A 32 7.42 7.59 -5.11
N ALA A 33 6.27 6.93 -5.32
CA ALA A 33 5.86 5.78 -4.52
C ALA A 33 6.81 4.58 -4.72
N ARG A 34 7.30 4.36 -5.95
CA ARG A 34 8.28 3.32 -6.25
C ARG A 34 9.61 3.59 -5.57
N GLU A 35 10.06 4.84 -5.58
CA GLU A 35 11.28 5.25 -4.87
C GLU A 35 11.15 5.06 -3.35
N LEU A 36 10.01 5.47 -2.77
CA LEU A 36 9.74 5.35 -1.33
C LEU A 36 9.63 3.88 -0.85
N ALA A 37 9.10 2.99 -1.69
CA ALA A 37 9.00 1.56 -1.38
C ALA A 37 10.31 0.79 -1.69
N SER A 38 11.23 1.38 -2.45
CA SER A 38 12.46 0.73 -2.87
C SER A 38 13.30 0.25 -1.68
N GLY A 39 13.66 -1.04 -1.70
CA GLY A 39 14.43 -1.66 -0.61
C GLY A 39 13.61 -1.97 0.65
N ASN A 40 12.31 -1.71 0.67
CA ASN A 40 11.42 -2.00 1.79
C ASN A 40 10.21 -2.84 1.34
N SER A 41 10.36 -4.17 1.35
CA SER A 41 9.30 -5.12 0.98
C SER A 41 8.05 -5.07 1.88
N LEU A 42 8.12 -4.41 3.04
CA LEU A 42 6.99 -4.29 3.96
C LEU A 42 6.22 -2.98 3.79
N SER A 43 6.63 -2.08 2.89
CA SER A 43 5.96 -0.82 2.64
C SER A 43 4.50 -1.05 2.26
N PHE A 44 3.57 -0.35 2.92
CA PHE A 44 2.14 -0.43 2.58
C PHE A 44 1.81 0.16 1.20
N LEU A 45 2.76 0.82 0.53
CA LEU A 45 2.62 1.25 -0.86
C LEU A 45 2.48 0.06 -1.82
N HIS A 46 3.02 -1.12 -1.50
CA HIS A 46 2.80 -2.34 -2.30
C HIS A 46 1.33 -2.79 -2.33
N VAL A 47 0.51 -2.35 -1.37
CA VAL A 47 -0.93 -2.66 -1.30
C VAL A 47 -1.79 -1.48 -1.75
N SER A 48 -1.44 -0.26 -1.35
CA SER A 48 -2.21 0.95 -1.67
C SER A 48 -1.90 1.55 -3.05
N ARG A 49 -0.69 1.29 -3.57
CA ARG A 49 -0.21 1.65 -4.91
C ARG A 49 0.50 0.45 -5.57
N PRO A 50 -0.19 -0.70 -5.72
CA PRO A 50 0.38 -1.94 -6.26
C PRO A 50 1.04 -1.79 -7.65
N GLU A 51 0.68 -0.76 -8.43
CA GLU A 51 1.29 -0.47 -9.73
C GLU A 51 2.80 -0.20 -9.65
N ILE A 52 3.35 0.12 -8.48
CA ILE A 52 4.80 0.37 -8.30
C ILE A 52 5.64 -0.88 -8.57
N ASP A 53 5.08 -2.07 -8.37
CA ASP A 53 5.70 -3.36 -8.61
C ASP A 53 5.53 -3.86 -10.05
N MET A 54 4.80 -3.10 -10.87
CA MET A 54 4.51 -3.44 -12.25
C MET A 54 5.40 -2.66 -13.22
N PRO A 55 5.52 -3.11 -14.49
CA PRO A 55 6.23 -2.36 -15.52
C PRO A 55 5.71 -0.94 -15.65
N GLU A 56 6.61 0.00 -15.95
CA GLU A 56 6.23 1.38 -16.19
C GLU A 56 5.21 1.51 -17.32
N GLY A 57 4.24 2.41 -17.13
CA GLY A 57 3.13 2.59 -18.07
C GLY A 57 1.99 1.59 -17.91
N THR A 58 2.04 0.69 -16.92
CA THR A 58 0.88 -0.13 -16.57
C THR A 58 -0.28 0.76 -16.15
N ASP A 59 -1.48 0.48 -16.67
CA ASP A 59 -2.71 1.16 -16.26
C ASP A 59 -3.01 0.84 -14.79
N ILE A 60 -3.04 1.87 -13.96
CA ILE A 60 -3.28 1.78 -12.51
C ILE A 60 -4.67 1.22 -12.16
N TYR A 61 -5.59 1.20 -13.12
CA TYR A 61 -6.94 0.65 -12.95
C TYR A 61 -7.12 -0.74 -13.56
N ALA A 62 -6.05 -1.36 -14.07
CA ALA A 62 -6.13 -2.71 -14.63
C ALA A 62 -6.44 -3.76 -13.55
N ASP A 63 -7.21 -4.79 -13.91
CA ASP A 63 -7.56 -5.90 -12.99
C ASP A 63 -6.32 -6.55 -12.36
N ALA A 64 -5.22 -6.64 -13.12
CA ALA A 64 -3.96 -7.19 -12.63
C ALA A 64 -3.37 -6.39 -11.45
N VAL A 65 -3.53 -5.07 -11.46
CA VAL A 65 -3.05 -4.17 -10.39
C VAL A 65 -3.79 -4.45 -9.09
N TYR A 66 -5.11 -4.62 -9.16
CA TYR A 66 -5.92 -5.00 -7.99
C TYR A 66 -5.64 -6.43 -7.52
N ALA A 67 -5.43 -7.37 -8.43
CA ALA A 67 -5.03 -8.73 -8.08
C ALA A 67 -3.69 -8.75 -7.32
N HIS A 68 -2.71 -7.98 -7.79
CA HIS A 68 -1.40 -7.85 -7.15
C HIS A 68 -1.50 -7.22 -5.75
N ALA A 69 -2.32 -6.18 -5.57
CA ALA A 69 -2.58 -5.64 -4.23
C ALA A 69 -3.16 -6.69 -3.27
N ALA A 70 -4.02 -7.59 -3.75
CA ALA A 70 -4.60 -8.65 -2.94
C ALA A 70 -3.58 -9.75 -2.58
N GLU A 71 -2.57 -9.99 -3.43
CA GLU A 71 -1.46 -10.91 -3.14
C GLU A 71 -0.49 -10.34 -2.09
N ASN A 72 -0.34 -9.02 -2.04
CA ASN A 72 0.53 -8.30 -1.10
C ASN A 72 -0.09 -8.06 0.29
N PHE A 73 -1.39 -8.29 0.47
CA PHE A 73 -2.12 -8.03 1.71
C PHE A 73 -2.15 -9.23 2.65
#